data_AF-A0A146LZV6-F1
#
_entry.id   AF-A0A146LZV6-F1
#
_cell.length_a   1.000
_cell.length_b   1.000
_cell.length_c   1.000
_cell.angle_alpha   90.00
_cell.angle_beta   90.00
_cell.angle_gamma   90.00
#
_symmetry.space_group_name_H-M   'P 1'
#
loop_
_entity.id
_entity.type
_entity.pdbx_description
1 polymer ?
#
loop_
_entity_poly.entity_id
_entity_poly.type
_entity_poly.pdbx_seq_one_letter_code
_entity_poly.pdbx_strand_id
1 'polypeptide(L)'
;MKRCSPVKITPVMDSLCIRCSPPPPLSPERMEQSRLDLTSSRPRAQLSGDPRVVQYLKFLVEEVNSKKKIWQCAETSFIMYVDIQPQLQVGPTCGLLALSLVANLVRPTTVNKLLHIAQAKGFTKQGEIFSALNMSLLAEEVLGEYCDVRLHQHDMLSCCPDSVWDLLLSHNIFLVP
;
A
#
# COMPACT_ATOMS: atom_id res chain seq x y z
N MET A 1 0.69 24.09 -42.29
CA MET A 1 0.19 24.87 -41.15
C MET A 1 -1.33 24.98 -41.24
N LYS A 2 -2.07 24.23 -40.42
CA LYS A 2 -3.52 24.43 -40.21
C LYS A 2 -3.70 24.78 -38.73
N ARG A 3 -4.14 26.00 -38.43
CA ARG A 3 -4.55 26.43 -37.09
C ARG A 3 -5.98 25.92 -36.87
N CYS A 4 -6.20 25.12 -35.84
CA CYS A 4 -7.53 24.84 -35.33
C CYS A 4 -7.80 25.77 -34.14
N SER A 5 -8.97 26.39 -34.14
CA SER A 5 -9.48 27.35 -33.16
C SER A 5 -9.80 26.68 -31.81
N PRO A 6 -9.82 27.44 -30.69
CA PRO A 6 -10.15 26.89 -29.38
C PRO A 6 -11.65 26.58 -29.28
N VAL A 7 -11.96 25.35 -28.91
CA VAL A 7 -13.31 24.93 -28.49
C VAL A 7 -13.51 25.40 -27.05
N LYS A 8 -14.51 26.27 -26.83
CA LYS A 8 -15.00 26.61 -25.49
C LYS A 8 -15.84 25.45 -24.98
N ILE A 9 -15.43 24.84 -23.87
CA ILE A 9 -16.28 23.94 -23.08
C ILE A 9 -16.43 24.57 -21.70
N THR A 10 -17.65 24.94 -21.37
CA THR A 10 -18.07 25.45 -20.06
C THR A 10 -18.05 24.34 -19.01
N PRO A 11 -17.69 24.61 -17.75
CA PRO A 11 -17.74 23.60 -16.70
C PRO A 11 -19.18 23.37 -16.28
N VAL A 12 -19.67 22.14 -16.42
CA VAL A 12 -20.82 21.66 -15.66
C VAL A 12 -20.28 21.21 -14.31
N MET A 13 -20.55 21.99 -13.28
CA MET A 13 -20.40 21.57 -11.89
C MET A 13 -21.54 20.62 -11.57
N ASP A 14 -21.26 19.33 -11.40
CA ASP A 14 -22.11 18.46 -10.58
C ASP A 14 -21.34 18.09 -9.32
N SER A 15 -21.57 18.94 -8.32
CA SER A 15 -21.23 18.71 -6.92
C SER A 15 -22.26 17.76 -6.31
N LEU A 16 -21.91 16.49 -6.12
CA LEU A 16 -22.57 15.67 -5.12
C LEU A 16 -21.80 15.76 -3.80
N CYS A 17 -21.91 16.93 -3.17
CA CYS A 17 -21.72 17.06 -1.73
C CYS A 17 -22.82 16.23 -1.04
N ILE A 18 -22.44 15.13 -0.40
CA ILE A 18 -23.29 14.48 0.60
C ILE A 18 -23.36 15.45 1.79
N ARG A 19 -24.39 16.31 1.80
CA ARG A 19 -24.75 17.07 3.00
C ARG A 19 -25.45 16.10 3.95
N CYS A 20 -24.86 15.83 5.10
CA CYS A 20 -25.59 15.20 6.20
C CYS A 20 -26.71 16.14 6.63
N SER A 21 -27.97 15.70 6.49
CA SER A 21 -29.12 16.35 7.13
C SER A 21 -28.98 16.20 8.65
N PRO A 22 -29.31 17.22 9.45
CA PRO A 22 -29.36 17.07 10.90
C PRO A 22 -30.49 16.09 11.28
N PRO A 23 -30.29 15.24 12.31
CA PRO A 23 -31.30 14.27 12.72
C PRO A 23 -32.53 14.97 13.33
N PRO A 24 -33.73 14.40 13.17
CA PRO A 24 -34.96 14.94 13.75
C PRO A 24 -34.93 14.88 15.28
N PRO A 25 -35.61 15.82 15.98
CA PRO A 25 -35.72 15.80 17.43
C PRO A 25 -36.52 14.59 17.91
N LEU A 26 -35.97 13.81 18.85
CA LEU A 26 -36.67 12.70 19.49
C LEU A 26 -37.77 13.22 20.43
N SER A 27 -38.97 12.66 20.31
CA SER A 27 -40.07 12.86 21.27
C SER A 27 -39.77 12.12 22.59
N PRO A 28 -40.11 12.71 23.75
CA PRO A 28 -39.84 12.12 25.06
C PRO A 28 -40.99 11.20 25.46
N GLU A 29 -40.70 9.93 25.76
CA GLU A 29 -41.28 9.15 26.86
C GLU A 29 -40.90 7.67 26.72
N ARG A 30 -39.99 7.22 27.59
CA ARG A 30 -40.30 6.26 28.66
C ARG A 30 -38.99 5.61 29.13
N MET A 31 -38.62 6.03 30.32
CA MET A 31 -37.58 5.49 31.17
C MET A 31 -37.81 3.99 31.40
N GLU A 32 -36.89 3.15 30.97
CA GLU A 32 -36.66 1.85 31.60
C GLU A 32 -35.16 1.49 31.53
N GLN A 33 -34.55 1.46 32.70
CA GLN A 33 -33.15 1.16 32.93
C GLN A 33 -32.93 -0.35 32.79
N SER A 34 -32.11 -0.77 31.82
CA SER A 34 -31.41 -2.04 31.88
C SER A 34 -29.91 -1.78 31.73
N ARG A 35 -29.20 -1.92 32.86
CA ARG A 35 -27.74 -1.90 32.96
C ARG A 35 -27.15 -2.87 31.92
N LEU A 36 -26.44 -2.34 30.93
CA LEU A 36 -25.55 -3.11 30.08
C LEU A 36 -24.12 -2.77 30.49
N ASP A 37 -23.44 -3.81 30.98
CA ASP A 37 -22.04 -3.83 31.34
C ASP A 37 -21.18 -3.30 30.20
N LEU A 38 -20.47 -2.21 30.48
CA LEU A 38 -19.32 -1.75 29.72
C LEU A 38 -18.14 -2.71 29.96
N THR A 39 -18.17 -3.90 29.36
CA THR A 39 -16.94 -4.62 29.07
C THR A 39 -16.36 -4.08 27.77
N SER A 40 -15.62 -2.98 27.90
CA SER A 40 -14.69 -2.47 26.89
C SER A 40 -13.62 -3.55 26.61
N SER A 41 -13.89 -4.47 25.70
CA SER A 41 -12.84 -5.31 25.11
C SER A 41 -12.01 -4.42 24.20
N ARG A 42 -10.86 -3.97 24.70
CA ARG A 42 -9.83 -3.26 23.92
C ARG A 42 -9.58 -4.03 22.61
N PRO A 43 -9.46 -3.36 21.44
CA PRO A 43 -8.98 -4.03 20.24
C PRO A 43 -7.59 -4.57 20.53
N ARG A 44 -7.49 -5.91 20.65
CA ARG A 44 -6.21 -6.58 20.83
C ARG A 44 -5.51 -6.47 19.48
N ALA A 45 -4.45 -5.69 19.40
CA ALA A 45 -3.65 -5.56 18.19
C ALA A 45 -3.32 -6.96 17.66
N GLN A 46 -3.95 -7.33 16.54
CA GLN A 46 -3.82 -8.66 15.96
C GLN A 46 -2.68 -8.59 14.96
N LEU A 47 -1.48 -8.95 15.42
CA LEU A 47 -0.31 -9.09 14.57
C LEU A 47 -0.61 -10.18 13.52
N SER A 48 -0.71 -9.78 12.26
CA SER A 48 -0.90 -10.67 11.10
C SER A 48 0.39 -10.70 10.28
N GLY A 49 0.87 -11.89 9.90
CA GLY A 49 2.15 -12.08 9.21
C GLY A 49 2.72 -13.49 9.41
N ASP A 50 3.97 -13.74 8.96
CA ASP A 50 4.64 -15.03 9.19
C ASP A 50 4.60 -15.39 10.70
N PRO A 51 4.10 -16.59 11.08
CA PRO A 51 3.94 -16.98 12.48
C PRO A 51 5.20 -16.85 13.33
N ARG A 52 6.39 -17.05 12.73
CA ARG A 52 7.69 -16.95 13.40
C ARG A 52 8.05 -15.49 13.68
N VAL A 53 7.78 -14.60 12.72
CA VAL A 53 7.99 -13.15 12.88
C VAL A 53 7.03 -12.60 13.93
N VAL A 54 5.76 -12.99 13.87
CA VAL A 54 4.76 -12.60 14.87
C VAL A 54 5.15 -13.09 16.27
N GLN A 55 5.61 -14.32 16.41
CA GLN A 55 6.05 -14.86 17.70
C GLN A 55 7.31 -14.16 18.24
N TYR A 56 8.28 -13.88 17.38
CA TYR A 56 9.48 -13.13 17.73
C TYR A 56 9.15 -11.69 18.15
N LEU A 57 8.27 -11.01 17.42
CA LEU A 57 7.82 -9.67 17.77
C LEU A 57 7.09 -9.66 19.11
N LYS A 58 6.19 -10.61 19.37
CA LYS A 58 5.52 -10.73 20.69
C LYS A 58 6.53 -10.81 21.83
N PHE A 59 7.56 -11.65 21.67
CA PHE A 59 8.63 -11.77 22.66
C PHE A 59 9.36 -10.44 22.87
N LEU A 60 9.74 -9.73 21.80
CA LEU A 60 10.39 -8.42 21.89
C LEU A 60 9.48 -7.36 22.53
N VAL A 61 8.19 -7.35 22.21
CA VAL A 61 7.20 -6.44 22.82
C VAL A 61 7.15 -6.66 24.32
N GLU A 62 7.04 -7.92 24.75
CA GLU A 62 6.96 -8.30 26.16
C GLU A 62 8.24 -7.94 26.91
N GLU A 63 9.41 -8.17 26.31
CA GLU A 63 10.70 -7.80 26.89
C GLU A 63 10.86 -6.27 27.04
N VAL A 64 10.47 -5.50 26.02
CA VAL A 64 10.50 -4.04 26.05
C VAL A 64 9.52 -3.48 27.10
N ASN A 65 8.30 -4.02 27.16
CA ASN A 65 7.29 -3.63 28.16
C ASN A 65 7.70 -4.00 29.60
N SER A 66 8.47 -5.08 29.76
CA SER A 66 8.98 -5.50 31.07
C SER A 66 10.14 -4.62 31.55
N LYS A 67 10.97 -4.11 30.62
CA LYS A 67 12.19 -3.35 30.93
C LYS A 67 11.97 -1.83 30.96
N LYS A 68 11.08 -1.30 30.13
CA LYS A 68 10.75 0.12 30.11
C LYS A 68 9.32 0.27 30.63
N LYS A 69 9.10 1.21 31.53
CA LYS A 69 7.79 1.57 32.12
C LYS A 69 6.84 2.20 31.07
N ILE A 70 6.76 1.63 29.86
CA ILE A 70 5.93 2.07 28.73
C ILE A 70 4.50 1.56 28.99
N TRP A 71 3.92 2.00 30.10
CA TRP A 71 2.55 1.64 30.48
C TRP A 71 1.52 2.66 29.99
N GLN A 72 1.87 3.50 29.01
CA GLN A 72 1.01 4.61 28.58
C GLN A 72 0.85 4.80 27.07
N CYS A 73 1.47 3.97 26.23
CA CYS A 73 1.16 3.99 24.79
C CYS A 73 0.08 2.94 24.50
N ALA A 74 -1.15 3.40 24.28
CA ALA A 74 -2.28 2.54 23.91
C ALA A 74 -2.05 1.81 22.56
N GLU A 75 -1.13 2.32 21.73
CA GLU A 75 -0.73 1.74 20.46
C GLU A 75 0.79 1.66 20.40
N THR A 76 1.30 0.43 20.29
CA THR A 76 2.73 0.16 20.10
C THR A 76 2.91 -0.28 18.65
N SER A 77 3.49 0.60 17.83
CA SER A 77 3.83 0.29 16.44
C SER A 77 5.25 -0.26 16.37
N PHE A 78 5.43 -1.39 15.69
CA PHE A 78 6.74 -1.99 15.44
C PHE A 78 7.15 -1.70 14.00
N ILE A 79 8.36 -1.18 13.82
CA ILE A 79 8.97 -1.03 12.49
C ILE A 79 9.88 -2.25 12.29
N MET A 80 9.57 -3.05 11.27
CA MET A 80 10.41 -4.16 10.85
C MET A 80 11.23 -3.73 9.63
N TYR A 81 12.54 -3.87 9.73
CA TYR A 81 13.43 -3.69 8.59
C TYR A 81 13.58 -5.03 7.87
N VAL A 82 13.17 -5.07 6.61
CA VAL A 82 13.46 -6.19 5.72
C VAL A 82 14.76 -5.87 5.00
N ASP A 83 15.79 -6.68 5.24
CA ASP A 83 17.06 -6.53 4.53
C ASP A 83 16.90 -7.03 3.09
N ILE A 84 17.02 -6.11 2.15
CA ILE A 84 17.00 -6.40 0.72
C ILE A 84 18.43 -6.21 0.23
N GLN A 85 19.04 -7.30 -0.22
CA GLN A 85 20.41 -7.27 -0.71
C GLN A 85 20.50 -6.33 -1.93
N PRO A 86 21.32 -5.25 -1.84
CA PRO A 86 21.40 -4.28 -2.92
C PRO A 86 22.03 -4.92 -4.15
N GLN A 87 21.49 -4.60 -5.32
CA GLN A 87 21.97 -5.08 -6.60
C GLN A 87 22.21 -3.89 -7.53
N LEU A 88 23.28 -3.95 -8.32
CA LEU A 88 23.58 -2.92 -9.31
C LEU A 88 22.83 -3.22 -10.61
N GLN A 89 22.13 -2.23 -11.16
CA GLN A 89 21.50 -2.39 -12.47
C GLN A 89 22.55 -2.51 -13.57
N VAL A 90 22.21 -3.25 -14.61
CA VAL A 90 23.02 -3.36 -15.82
C VAL A 90 22.17 -2.86 -17.00
N GLY A 91 22.64 -1.80 -17.66
CA GLY A 91 21.87 -1.15 -18.73
C GLY A 91 20.58 -0.49 -18.22
N PRO A 92 19.57 -0.32 -19.09
CA PRO A 92 18.32 0.38 -18.75
C PRO A 92 17.32 -0.53 -18.03
N THR A 93 17.76 -1.26 -16.99
CA THR A 93 16.95 -2.30 -16.33
C THR A 93 16.43 -1.89 -14.95
N CYS A 94 16.45 -0.60 -14.60
CA CYS A 94 16.06 -0.10 -13.27
C CYS A 94 14.71 -0.65 -12.77
N GLY A 95 13.65 -0.56 -13.59
CA GLY A 95 12.32 -1.05 -13.24
C GLY A 95 12.27 -2.58 -13.07
N LEU A 96 12.98 -3.32 -13.93
CA LEU A 96 13.08 -4.78 -13.82
C LEU A 96 13.88 -5.21 -12.60
N LEU A 97 14.96 -4.47 -12.28
CA LEU A 97 15.75 -4.69 -11.08
C LEU A 97 14.90 -4.45 -9.84
N ALA A 98 14.20 -3.32 -9.76
CA ALA A 98 13.31 -3.00 -8.65
C ALA A 98 12.24 -4.09 -8.45
N LEU A 99 11.59 -4.54 -9.52
CA LEU A 99 10.64 -5.65 -9.47
C LEU A 99 11.30 -6.95 -9.00
N SER A 100 12.54 -7.24 -9.41
CA SER A 100 13.27 -8.43 -8.98
C SER A 100 13.58 -8.42 -7.49
N LEU A 101 13.96 -7.28 -6.92
CA LEU A 101 14.22 -7.13 -5.48
C LEU A 101 12.96 -7.49 -4.68
N VAL A 102 11.81 -7.00 -5.13
CA VAL A 102 10.51 -7.29 -4.50
C VAL A 102 10.11 -8.75 -4.70
N ALA A 103 10.26 -9.28 -5.91
CA ALA A 103 9.92 -10.67 -6.20
C ALA A 103 10.75 -11.66 -5.39
N ASN A 104 12.03 -11.35 -5.13
CA ASN A 104 12.89 -12.19 -4.29
C ASN A 104 12.43 -12.29 -2.83
N LEU A 105 11.53 -11.42 -2.36
CA LEU A 105 10.91 -11.56 -1.02
C LEU A 105 9.99 -12.78 -0.93
N VAL A 106 9.39 -13.20 -2.04
CA VAL A 106 8.41 -14.30 -2.09
C VAL A 106 8.93 -15.50 -2.88
N ARG A 107 9.69 -15.27 -3.96
CA ARG A 107 10.22 -16.33 -4.83
C ARG A 107 11.49 -15.89 -5.57
N PRO A 108 12.56 -16.70 -5.58
CA PRO A 108 13.78 -16.39 -6.32
C PRO A 108 13.53 -16.00 -7.78
N THR A 109 13.93 -14.79 -8.16
CA THR A 109 13.66 -14.18 -9.46
C THR A 109 14.83 -13.30 -9.89
N THR A 110 15.29 -13.45 -11.13
CA THR A 110 16.41 -12.69 -11.69
C THR A 110 15.94 -11.65 -12.69
N VAL A 111 16.70 -10.57 -12.86
CA VAL A 111 16.43 -9.52 -13.86
C VAL A 111 16.35 -10.11 -15.28
N ASN A 112 17.23 -11.04 -15.63
CA ASN A 112 17.22 -11.70 -16.94
C ASN A 112 15.93 -12.49 -17.19
N LYS A 113 15.39 -13.16 -16.17
CA LYS A 113 14.10 -13.85 -16.28
C LYS A 113 12.98 -12.85 -16.55
N LEU A 114 12.94 -11.74 -15.81
CA LEU A 114 11.95 -10.69 -16.00
C LEU A 114 12.07 -10.02 -17.37
N LEU A 115 13.30 -9.76 -17.82
CA LEU A 115 13.57 -9.20 -19.15
C LEU A 115 13.00 -10.09 -20.25
N HIS A 116 13.21 -11.40 -20.18
CA HIS A 116 12.68 -12.34 -21.17
C HIS A 116 11.15 -12.33 -21.22
N ILE A 117 10.48 -12.33 -20.06
CA ILE A 117 9.01 -12.24 -19.98
C ILE A 117 8.52 -10.91 -20.55
N ALA A 118 9.15 -9.80 -20.17
CA ALA A 118 8.79 -8.47 -20.63
C ALA A 118 8.99 -8.30 -22.14
N GLN A 119 10.08 -8.86 -22.71
CA GLN A 119 10.32 -8.87 -24.16
C GLN A 119 9.26 -9.70 -24.90
N ALA A 120 8.93 -10.89 -24.39
CA ALA A 120 7.91 -11.76 -24.98
C ALA A 120 6.52 -11.10 -25.03
N LYS A 121 6.20 -10.25 -24.04
CA LYS A 121 4.96 -9.46 -23.99
C LYS A 121 5.05 -8.10 -24.72
N GLY A 122 6.21 -7.75 -25.27
CA GLY A 122 6.42 -6.46 -25.94
C GLY A 122 6.45 -5.25 -25.00
N PHE A 123 6.70 -5.46 -23.71
CA PHE A 123 6.75 -4.42 -22.69
C PHE A 123 8.07 -3.65 -22.65
N THR A 124 9.11 -4.24 -23.22
CA THR A 124 10.45 -3.65 -23.36
C THR A 124 11.15 -4.21 -24.59
N LYS A 125 12.17 -3.48 -25.08
CA LYS A 125 13.16 -3.98 -26.06
C LYS A 125 14.48 -4.38 -25.40
N GLN A 126 15.02 -3.52 -24.51
CA GLN A 126 16.37 -3.65 -23.96
C GLN A 126 16.45 -3.57 -22.43
N GLY A 127 15.31 -3.51 -21.73
CA GLY A 127 15.25 -3.40 -20.27
C GLY A 127 14.30 -2.31 -19.79
N GLU A 128 14.19 -1.21 -20.52
CA GLU A 128 13.33 -0.08 -20.17
C GLU A 128 11.87 -0.48 -20.37
N ILE A 129 11.08 -0.43 -19.31
CA ILE A 129 9.65 -0.73 -19.37
C ILE A 129 8.92 0.48 -19.96
N PHE A 130 8.12 0.28 -21.01
CA PHE A 130 7.56 1.40 -21.77
C PHE A 130 6.47 2.20 -21.06
N SER A 131 5.85 1.67 -20.00
CA SER A 131 4.79 2.36 -19.26
C SER A 131 4.56 1.74 -17.88
N ALA A 132 3.95 2.52 -16.98
CA ALA A 132 3.51 2.01 -15.67
C ALA A 132 2.46 0.89 -15.79
N LEU A 133 1.63 0.91 -16.83
CA LEU A 133 0.69 -0.18 -17.13
C LEU A 133 1.43 -1.48 -17.51
N ASN A 134 2.48 -1.38 -18.33
CA ASN A 134 3.30 -2.54 -18.66
C ASN A 134 4.01 -3.09 -17.41
N MET A 135 4.46 -2.20 -16.52
CA MET A 135 5.03 -2.59 -15.23
C MET A 135 3.99 -3.31 -14.35
N SER A 136 2.76 -2.79 -14.25
CA SER A 136 1.72 -3.41 -13.42
C SER A 136 1.31 -4.78 -13.96
N LEU A 137 1.18 -4.93 -15.28
CA LEU A 137 0.91 -6.23 -15.91
C LEU A 137 2.05 -7.24 -15.71
N LEU A 138 3.30 -6.79 -15.76
CA LEU A 138 4.46 -7.65 -15.49
C LEU A 138 4.54 -8.03 -14.00
N ALA A 139 4.23 -7.10 -13.10
CA ALA A 139 4.17 -7.37 -11.67
C ALA A 139 3.06 -8.38 -11.34
N GLU A 140 1.87 -8.23 -11.91
CA GLU A 140 0.75 -9.17 -11.74
C GLU A 140 1.14 -10.59 -12.18
N GLU A 141 1.80 -10.73 -13.34
CA GLU A 141 2.28 -12.03 -13.84
C GLU A 141 3.28 -12.71 -12.87
N VAL A 142 4.09 -11.93 -12.15
CA VAL A 142 5.19 -12.45 -11.33
C VAL A 142 4.81 -12.60 -9.87
N LEU A 143 3.88 -11.76 -9.39
CA LEU A 143 3.55 -11.56 -7.98
C LEU A 143 2.06 -11.77 -7.66
N GLY A 144 1.17 -11.88 -8.64
CA GLY A 144 -0.29 -11.92 -8.42
C GLY A 144 -0.77 -13.10 -7.57
N GLU A 145 0.01 -14.18 -7.49
CA GLU A 145 -0.26 -15.30 -6.56
C GLU A 145 0.03 -14.95 -5.08
N TYR A 146 0.81 -13.90 -4.83
CA TYR A 146 1.32 -13.53 -3.51
C TYR A 146 0.82 -12.17 -3.00
N CYS A 147 0.51 -11.23 -3.89
CA CYS A 147 0.00 -9.91 -3.52
C CYS A 147 -0.92 -9.30 -4.59
N ASP A 148 -1.73 -8.34 -4.15
CA ASP A 148 -2.58 -7.52 -5.02
C ASP A 148 -1.75 -6.40 -5.68
N VAL A 149 -1.81 -6.28 -7.00
CA VAL A 149 -1.07 -5.25 -7.76
C VAL A 149 -2.02 -4.14 -8.21
N ARG A 150 -1.69 -2.90 -7.82
CA ARG A 150 -2.50 -1.72 -8.15
C ARG A 150 -1.70 -0.69 -8.95
N LEU A 151 -2.29 -0.24 -10.06
CA LEU A 151 -1.78 0.87 -10.85
C LEU A 151 -2.40 2.18 -10.39
N HIS A 152 -1.56 3.14 -10.02
CA HIS A 152 -2.00 4.48 -9.69
C HIS A 152 -1.71 5.43 -10.88
N GLN A 153 -2.76 6.07 -11.42
CA GLN A 153 -2.68 6.88 -12.64
C GLN A 153 -2.07 8.28 -12.44
N HIS A 154 -2.12 8.79 -11.21
CA HIS A 154 -1.61 10.12 -10.88
C HIS A 154 -0.28 9.99 -10.13
N ASP A 155 0.56 11.00 -10.25
CA ASP A 155 1.76 11.13 -9.44
C ASP A 155 1.36 11.27 -7.96
N MET A 156 1.34 10.13 -7.26
CA MET A 156 0.99 10.08 -5.84
C MET A 156 2.03 10.78 -4.97
N LEU A 157 3.31 10.80 -5.40
CA LEU A 157 4.37 11.46 -4.65
C LEU A 157 4.12 12.97 -4.60
N SER A 158 3.60 13.55 -5.69
CA SER A 158 3.29 14.97 -5.76
C SER A 158 1.89 15.32 -5.24
N CYS A 159 0.87 14.51 -5.56
CA CYS A 159 -0.53 14.86 -5.27
C CYS A 159 -1.01 14.42 -3.88
N CYS A 160 -0.43 13.37 -3.31
CA CYS A 160 -0.87 12.80 -2.03
C CYS A 160 0.28 12.08 -1.31
N PRO A 161 1.35 12.80 -0.92
CA PRO A 161 2.52 12.20 -0.27
C PRO A 161 2.17 11.46 1.02
N ASP A 162 1.21 11.96 1.80
CA ASP A 162 0.73 11.30 3.02
C ASP A 162 0.13 9.92 2.72
N SER A 163 -0.58 9.77 1.60
CA SER A 163 -1.11 8.47 1.18
C SER A 163 -0.01 7.48 0.79
N VAL A 164 1.13 7.96 0.26
CA VAL A 164 2.30 7.10 0.00
C VAL A 164 2.90 6.63 1.32
N TRP A 165 3.01 7.51 2.33
CA TRP A 165 3.46 7.13 3.66
C TRP A 165 2.53 6.09 4.30
N ASP A 166 1.22 6.31 4.25
CA ASP A 166 0.23 5.36 4.78
C ASP A 166 0.33 4.00 4.08
N LEU A 167 0.54 3.98 2.76
CA LEU A 167 0.76 2.74 2.00
C LEU A 167 2.01 2.00 2.49
N LEU A 168 3.14 2.70 2.61
CA LEU A 168 4.41 2.10 3.05
C LEU A 168 4.33 1.60 4.49
N LEU A 169 3.71 2.38 5.40
CA LEU A 169 3.48 1.99 6.79
C LEU A 169 2.50 0.81 6.90
N SER A 170 1.60 0.66 5.94
CA SER A 170 0.68 -0.47 5.82
C SER A 170 1.33 -1.70 5.14
N HIS A 171 2.66 -1.77 5.11
CA HIS A 171 3.44 -2.89 4.57
C HIS A 171 3.29 -3.11 3.05
N ASN A 172 2.90 -2.08 2.30
CA ASN A 172 2.86 -2.14 0.84
C ASN A 172 4.20 -1.71 0.26
N ILE A 173 4.45 -2.11 -0.98
CA ILE A 173 5.62 -1.71 -1.75
C ILE A 173 5.16 -0.84 -2.91
N PHE A 174 5.85 0.28 -3.12
CA PHE A 174 5.58 1.21 -4.19
C PHE A 174 6.68 1.14 -5.24
N LEU A 175 6.33 0.73 -6.47
CA LEU A 175 7.25 0.70 -7.61
C LEU A 175 7.05 1.94 -8.47
N VAL A 176 8.14 2.65 -8.75
CA VAL A 176 8.19 3.78 -9.68
C VAL A 176 8.97 3.34 -10.92
N PRO A 177 8.30 3.09 -12.06
CA PRO A 177 8.95 2.67 -13.30
C PRO A 177 9.68 3.81 -14.01
#